data_AF-A0A9E5ECH2-F1
#
_entry.id   AF-A0A9E5ECH2-F1
#
_cell.length_a   1.000
_cell.length_b   1.000
_cell.length_c   1.000
_cell.angle_alpha   90.00
_cell.angle_beta   90.00
_cell.angle_gamma   90.00
#
_symmetry.space_group_name_H-M   'P 1'
#
loop_
_entity.id
_entity.type
_entity.pdbx_description
1 polymer ?
#
loop_
_entity_poly.entity_id
_entity_poly.type
_entity_poly.pdbx_seq_one_letter_code
_entity_poly.pdbx_strand_id
1 'polypeptide(L)'
;IWMNQLDQAGVIAEGCQSVAYSYIGPQVTWPIYKDGTIGKAKEDLERAGEKIDNLMKLHRGRAFVSVNKAVVTQASSAIPVVPLYVSLLFKIMKAKGNHEGCIEQIQRLFEKQMYNGECLNFDEKGRVRIDDWEMMPEIQKAVFDIWPLVTTETLDQYGDFAGYQSDFLKNFGFGLAGVDYDAPTEVERPIEDA
;
A
#
# COMPACT_ATOMS: atom_id res chain seq x y z
N ILE A 1 -10.56 -14.73 12.16
CA ILE A 1 -11.19 -14.32 13.44
C ILE A 1 -12.32 -13.34 13.17
N TRP A 2 -12.04 -12.11 12.74
CA TRP A 2 -13.06 -11.08 12.43
C TRP A 2 -14.23 -11.60 11.60
N MET A 3 -13.95 -12.12 10.40
CA MET A 3 -15.02 -12.56 9.50
C MET A 3 -15.89 -13.69 10.06
N ASN A 4 -15.30 -14.65 10.81
CA ASN A 4 -16.08 -15.69 11.48
C ASN A 4 -16.99 -15.11 12.58
N GLN A 5 -16.53 -14.11 13.33
CA GLN A 5 -17.34 -13.50 14.38
C GLN A 5 -18.47 -12.65 13.81
N LEU A 6 -18.21 -11.90 12.73
CA LEU A 6 -19.25 -11.14 12.01
C LEU A 6 -20.31 -12.07 11.41
N ASP A 7 -19.88 -13.19 10.85
CA ASP A 7 -20.77 -14.23 10.34
C ASP A 7 -21.65 -14.83 11.44
N GLN A 8 -21.03 -15.25 12.55
CA GLN A 8 -21.73 -15.81 13.72
C GLN A 8 -22.73 -14.84 14.35
N ALA A 9 -22.42 -13.55 14.33
CA ALA A 9 -23.31 -12.50 14.82
C ALA A 9 -24.44 -12.16 13.82
N GLY A 10 -24.41 -12.71 12.60
CA GLY A 10 -25.42 -12.46 11.57
C GLY A 10 -25.38 -11.03 11.01
N VAL A 11 -24.22 -10.36 11.06
CA VAL A 11 -24.07 -8.96 10.62
C VAL A 11 -23.38 -8.82 9.25
N ILE A 12 -23.13 -9.94 8.56
CA ILE A 12 -22.64 -9.93 7.17
C ILE A 12 -23.83 -9.78 6.24
N ALA A 13 -23.87 -8.67 5.49
CA ALA A 13 -24.87 -8.44 4.47
C ALA A 13 -24.63 -9.30 3.21
N GLU A 14 -25.71 -9.60 2.48
CA GLU A 14 -25.60 -10.23 1.16
C GLU A 14 -24.75 -9.36 0.22
N GLY A 15 -23.82 -9.98 -0.50
CA GLY A 15 -22.90 -9.29 -1.41
C GLY A 15 -21.72 -8.59 -0.72
N CYS A 16 -21.54 -8.75 0.60
CA CYS A 16 -20.43 -8.13 1.33
C CYS A 16 -19.05 -8.50 0.74
N GLN A 17 -18.18 -7.51 0.60
CA GLN A 17 -16.80 -7.71 0.15
C GLN A 17 -15.83 -7.46 1.29
N SER A 18 -14.84 -8.35 1.46
CA SER A 18 -13.74 -8.20 2.41
C SER A 18 -12.41 -8.09 1.67
N VAL A 19 -11.64 -7.05 1.91
CA VAL A 19 -10.31 -6.87 1.32
C VAL A 19 -9.25 -6.82 2.41
N ALA A 20 -8.14 -7.53 2.18
CA ALA A 20 -6.92 -7.39 2.99
C ALA A 20 -5.80 -6.78 2.13
N TYR A 21 -5.09 -5.80 2.69
CA TYR A 21 -3.96 -5.19 2.00
C TYR A 21 -2.66 -5.98 2.21
N SER A 22 -1.90 -6.11 1.14
CA SER A 22 -0.58 -6.70 1.12
C SER A 22 0.36 -5.87 0.24
N TYR A 23 1.63 -6.25 0.22
CA TYR A 23 2.68 -5.64 -0.60
C TYR A 23 3.61 -6.76 -1.08
N ILE A 24 4.15 -6.69 -2.28
CA ILE A 24 5.17 -7.65 -2.76
C ILE A 24 6.48 -6.91 -2.97
N GLY A 25 6.44 -5.85 -3.77
CA GLY A 25 7.60 -5.03 -4.08
C GLY A 25 8.57 -5.65 -5.08
N PRO A 26 9.61 -4.90 -5.43
CA PRO A 26 10.61 -5.27 -6.42
C PRO A 26 11.57 -6.35 -5.89
N GLN A 27 12.31 -6.98 -6.80
CA GLN A 27 13.31 -8.01 -6.45
C GLN A 27 14.34 -7.53 -5.42
N VAL A 28 14.73 -6.26 -5.47
CA VAL A 28 15.71 -5.68 -4.53
C VAL A 28 15.23 -5.70 -3.07
N THR A 29 13.91 -5.82 -2.86
CA THR A 29 13.32 -5.90 -1.51
C THR A 29 12.85 -7.30 -1.12
N TRP A 30 12.95 -8.29 -2.01
CA TRP A 30 12.44 -9.65 -1.77
C TRP A 30 13.04 -10.34 -0.54
N PRO A 31 14.36 -10.24 -0.24
CA PRO A 31 14.93 -10.88 0.95
C PRO A 31 14.23 -10.46 2.26
N ILE A 32 13.66 -9.26 2.29
CA ILE A 32 12.91 -8.76 3.44
C ILE A 32 11.42 -9.06 3.25
N TYR A 33 10.80 -8.62 2.14
CA TYR A 33 9.34 -8.58 2.01
C TYR A 33 8.67 -9.86 1.51
N LYS A 34 9.41 -10.74 0.85
CA LYS A 34 8.84 -11.90 0.14
C LYS A 34 9.43 -13.21 0.64
N ASP A 35 10.73 -13.25 0.84
CA ASP A 35 11.45 -14.48 1.19
C ASP A 35 11.76 -14.55 2.70
N GLY A 36 11.54 -13.45 3.43
CA GLY A 36 11.70 -13.35 4.88
C GLY A 36 10.45 -13.73 5.69
N THR A 37 10.48 -13.42 6.99
CA THR A 37 9.39 -13.74 7.94
C THR A 37 8.06 -13.09 7.57
N ILE A 38 8.07 -11.83 7.12
CA ILE A 38 6.87 -11.15 6.63
C ILE A 38 6.34 -11.79 5.33
N GLY A 39 7.21 -12.40 4.53
CA GLY A 39 6.83 -13.21 3.38
C GLY A 39 5.96 -14.40 3.79
N LYS A 40 6.38 -15.14 4.83
CA LYS A 40 5.58 -16.21 5.43
C LYS A 40 4.25 -15.72 6.02
N ALA A 41 4.24 -14.54 6.62
CA ALA A 41 2.99 -13.93 7.06
C ALA A 41 2.04 -13.61 5.88
N LYS A 42 2.56 -13.19 4.73
CA LYS A 42 1.76 -12.94 3.52
C LYS A 42 1.25 -14.23 2.87
N GLU A 43 2.05 -15.30 2.86
CA GLU A 43 1.58 -16.62 2.46
C GLU A 43 0.40 -17.08 3.35
N ASP A 44 0.49 -16.83 4.67
CA ASP A 44 -0.62 -17.11 5.59
C ASP A 44 -1.84 -16.20 5.35
N LEU A 45 -1.62 -14.93 5.01
CA LEU A 45 -2.67 -14.00 4.62
C LEU A 45 -3.41 -14.48 3.36
N GLU A 46 -2.68 -14.95 2.34
CA GLU A 46 -3.26 -15.53 1.12
C GLU A 46 -4.08 -16.79 1.47
N ARG A 47 -3.52 -17.72 2.27
CA ARG A 47 -4.25 -18.91 2.78
C ARG A 47 -5.50 -18.54 3.58
N ALA A 48 -5.45 -17.50 4.40
CA ALA A 48 -6.59 -17.02 5.17
C ALA A 48 -7.63 -16.35 4.27
N GLY A 49 -7.19 -15.58 3.27
CA GLY A 49 -8.02 -14.95 2.26
C GLY A 49 -8.89 -15.95 1.51
N GLU A 50 -8.30 -17.06 1.05
CA GLU A 50 -9.05 -18.15 0.39
C GLU A 50 -10.14 -18.75 1.30
N LYS A 51 -9.82 -19.01 2.58
CA LYS A 51 -10.80 -19.53 3.54
C LYS A 51 -11.93 -18.54 3.81
N ILE A 52 -11.60 -17.26 3.93
CA ILE A 52 -12.59 -16.20 4.13
C ILE A 52 -13.44 -16.06 2.86
N ASP A 53 -12.86 -16.13 1.67
CA ASP A 53 -13.60 -16.03 0.41
C ASP A 53 -14.65 -17.15 0.28
N ASN A 54 -14.30 -18.38 0.69
CA ASN A 54 -15.26 -19.49 0.75
C ASN A 54 -16.41 -19.24 1.73
N LEU A 55 -16.15 -18.63 2.88
CA LEU A 55 -17.19 -18.21 3.82
C LEU A 55 -18.07 -17.12 3.20
N MET A 56 -17.47 -16.09 2.61
CA MET A 56 -18.18 -14.95 2.04
C MET A 56 -19.08 -15.35 0.86
N LYS A 57 -18.71 -16.37 0.09
CA LYS A 57 -19.54 -16.91 -1.00
C LYS A 57 -20.90 -17.44 -0.52
N LEU A 58 -21.02 -17.91 0.73
CA LEU A 58 -22.30 -18.31 1.31
C LEU A 58 -23.27 -17.12 1.43
N HIS A 59 -22.73 -15.91 1.52
CA HIS A 59 -23.45 -14.64 1.54
C HIS A 59 -23.48 -13.94 0.18
N ARG A 60 -23.15 -14.66 -0.91
CA ARG A 60 -22.94 -14.09 -2.25
C ARG A 60 -21.91 -12.95 -2.30
N GLY A 61 -21.08 -12.89 -1.27
CA GLY A 61 -19.99 -11.95 -1.13
C GLY A 61 -18.69 -12.54 -1.66
N ARG A 62 -17.59 -11.86 -1.32
CA ARG A 62 -16.24 -12.31 -1.67
C ARG A 62 -15.20 -11.80 -0.69
N ALA A 63 -14.04 -12.44 -0.68
CA ALA A 63 -12.84 -11.87 -0.08
C ALA A 63 -11.63 -12.00 -1.01
N PHE A 64 -10.73 -11.03 -0.92
CA PHE A 64 -9.50 -11.05 -1.72
C PHE A 64 -8.38 -10.26 -1.06
N VAL A 65 -7.16 -10.49 -1.53
CA VAL A 65 -5.99 -9.69 -1.18
C VAL A 65 -5.74 -8.65 -2.27
N SER A 66 -5.60 -7.39 -1.87
CA SER A 66 -5.11 -6.33 -2.75
C SER A 66 -3.61 -6.12 -2.49
N VAL A 67 -2.79 -6.31 -3.52
CA VAL A 67 -1.37 -6.00 -3.48
C VAL A 67 -1.19 -4.55 -3.89
N ASN A 68 -0.78 -3.75 -2.92
CA ASN A 68 -0.68 -2.31 -3.03
C ASN A 68 0.73 -1.87 -3.38
N LYS A 69 0.87 -0.65 -3.90
CA LYS A 69 2.14 -0.03 -4.23
C LYS A 69 2.84 0.51 -2.97
N ALA A 70 4.17 0.62 -3.03
CA ALA A 70 5.00 1.24 -2.01
C ALA A 70 4.63 2.72 -1.79
N VAL A 71 4.38 3.06 -0.52
CA VAL A 71 4.06 4.40 -0.02
C VAL A 71 4.77 4.66 1.32
N VAL A 72 4.86 5.93 1.70
CA VAL A 72 5.45 6.34 2.97
C VAL A 72 4.43 6.14 4.09
N THR A 73 4.77 5.26 5.03
CA THR A 73 4.01 5.02 6.26
C THR A 73 4.97 4.99 7.44
N GLN A 74 4.44 5.13 8.65
CA GLN A 74 5.28 5.00 9.86
C GLN A 74 5.98 3.63 9.89
N ALA A 75 5.26 2.55 9.57
CA ALA A 75 5.79 1.19 9.56
C ALA A 75 6.83 0.96 8.45
N SER A 76 6.57 1.41 7.22
CA SER A 76 7.48 1.20 6.09
C SER A 76 8.81 1.94 6.25
N SER A 77 8.81 3.06 6.98
CA SER A 77 10.01 3.86 7.23
C SER A 77 10.99 3.20 8.22
N ALA A 78 10.51 2.28 9.06
CA ALA A 78 11.34 1.50 9.98
C ALA A 78 12.02 0.29 9.31
N ILE A 79 11.59 -0.08 8.10
CA ILE A 79 12.13 -1.24 7.38
C ILE A 79 13.39 -0.78 6.62
N PRO A 80 14.57 -1.38 6.87
CA PRO A 80 15.79 -1.04 6.15
C PRO A 80 15.59 -1.11 4.63
N VAL A 81 16.33 -0.29 3.87
CA VAL A 81 16.29 -0.17 2.40
C VAL A 81 15.01 0.42 1.78
N VAL A 82 13.88 0.39 2.49
CA VAL A 82 12.60 0.91 1.95
C VAL A 82 12.61 2.41 1.69
N PRO A 83 13.14 3.27 2.59
CA PRO A 83 13.23 4.70 2.31
C PRO A 83 14.00 5.00 1.02
N LEU A 84 15.09 4.25 0.77
CA LEU A 84 15.88 4.37 -0.45
C LEU A 84 15.05 3.98 -1.68
N TYR A 85 14.46 2.78 -1.69
CA TYR A 85 13.64 2.33 -2.82
C TYR A 85 12.48 3.29 -3.13
N VAL A 86 11.75 3.71 -2.09
CA VAL A 86 10.60 4.61 -2.23
C VAL A 86 11.04 5.96 -2.79
N SER A 87 12.17 6.51 -2.34
CA SER A 87 12.70 7.78 -2.86
C SER A 87 13.03 7.69 -4.36
N LEU A 88 13.66 6.60 -4.80
CA LEU A 88 13.98 6.37 -6.22
C LEU A 88 12.70 6.18 -7.05
N LEU A 89 11.81 5.32 -6.58
CA LEU A 89 10.53 5.01 -7.23
C LEU A 89 9.67 6.27 -7.41
N PHE A 90 9.60 7.11 -6.37
CA PHE A 90 8.79 8.33 -6.41
C PHE A 90 9.28 9.29 -7.47
N LYS A 91 10.60 9.53 -7.56
CA LYS A 91 11.17 10.40 -8.59
C LYS A 91 10.79 9.94 -10.00
N ILE A 92 10.96 8.64 -10.25
CA ILE A 92 10.68 8.03 -11.56
C ILE A 92 9.19 8.10 -11.89
N MET A 93 8.31 7.70 -10.96
CA MET A 93 6.87 7.68 -11.21
C MET A 93 6.27 9.08 -11.30
N LYS A 94 6.79 10.05 -10.54
CA LYS A 94 6.40 11.47 -10.67
C LYS A 94 6.78 12.01 -12.05
N ALA A 95 8.00 11.70 -12.54
CA ALA A 95 8.42 12.10 -13.88
C ALA A 95 7.57 11.46 -15.00
N LYS A 96 7.06 10.23 -14.80
CA LYS A 96 6.13 9.56 -15.73
C LYS A 96 4.68 10.03 -15.57
N GLY A 97 4.34 10.71 -14.48
CA GLY A 97 2.98 11.17 -14.18
C GLY A 97 2.04 10.08 -13.66
N ASN A 98 2.57 8.98 -13.12
CA ASN A 98 1.78 7.85 -12.59
C ASN A 98 2.02 7.60 -11.09
N HIS A 99 2.59 8.56 -10.37
CA HIS A 99 2.77 8.48 -8.93
C HIS A 99 1.43 8.59 -8.19
N GLU A 100 1.24 7.72 -7.19
CA GLU A 100 0.06 7.69 -6.33
C GLU A 100 0.48 7.57 -4.86
N GLY A 101 -0.24 8.28 -3.99
CA GLY A 101 -0.22 8.12 -2.55
C GLY A 101 -1.26 7.11 -2.08
N CYS A 102 -1.54 7.11 -0.77
CA CYS A 102 -2.52 6.18 -0.19
C CYS A 102 -3.93 6.43 -0.72
N ILE A 103 -4.36 7.70 -0.81
CA ILE A 103 -5.74 8.03 -1.16
C ILE A 103 -6.03 7.70 -2.63
N GLU A 104 -5.10 8.01 -3.53
CA GLU A 104 -5.23 7.71 -4.96
C GLU A 104 -5.27 6.19 -5.19
N GLN A 105 -4.40 5.43 -4.51
CA GLN A 105 -4.42 3.96 -4.59
C GLN A 105 -5.74 3.35 -4.15
N ILE A 106 -6.29 3.78 -3.00
CA ILE A 106 -7.55 3.23 -2.51
C ILE A 106 -8.73 3.70 -3.36
N GLN A 107 -8.72 4.95 -3.82
CA GLN A 107 -9.72 5.45 -4.77
C GLN A 107 -9.69 4.63 -6.06
N ARG A 108 -8.51 4.35 -6.62
CA ARG A 108 -8.36 3.52 -7.83
C ARG A 108 -8.77 2.07 -7.59
N LEU A 109 -8.46 1.49 -6.43
CA LEU A 109 -8.95 0.15 -6.05
C LEU A 109 -10.49 0.10 -6.04
N PHE A 110 -11.13 1.10 -5.45
CA PHE A 110 -12.59 1.15 -5.40
C PHE A 110 -13.19 1.37 -6.78
N GLU A 111 -12.74 2.40 -7.50
CA GLU A 111 -13.30 2.83 -8.78
C GLU A 111 -13.02 1.83 -9.91
N LYS A 112 -11.78 1.34 -10.03
CA LYS A 112 -11.33 0.54 -11.17
C LYS A 112 -11.40 -0.96 -10.92
N GLN A 113 -11.63 -1.41 -9.68
CA GLN A 113 -11.70 -2.83 -9.35
C GLN A 113 -13.01 -3.18 -8.63
N MET A 114 -13.24 -2.69 -7.42
CA MET A 114 -14.36 -3.18 -6.58
C MET A 114 -15.74 -2.79 -7.09
N TYR A 115 -15.85 -1.60 -7.70
CA TYR A 115 -17.12 -0.99 -8.10
C TYR A 115 -17.08 -0.43 -9.54
N ASN A 116 -16.32 -1.09 -10.42
CA ASN A 116 -16.14 -0.67 -11.82
C ASN A 116 -17.29 -1.09 -12.75
N GLY A 117 -18.33 -1.76 -12.24
CA GLY A 117 -19.45 -2.31 -13.04
C GLY A 117 -19.14 -3.66 -13.71
N GLU A 118 -17.92 -4.18 -13.54
CA GLU A 118 -17.43 -5.45 -14.07
C GLU A 118 -16.86 -6.33 -12.93
N CYS A 119 -16.16 -7.40 -13.30
CA CYS A 119 -15.45 -8.25 -12.35
C CYS A 119 -14.10 -7.62 -11.95
N LEU A 120 -13.71 -7.83 -10.68
CA LEU A 120 -12.35 -7.60 -10.21
C LEU A 120 -11.34 -8.37 -11.09
N ASN A 121 -10.23 -7.73 -11.42
CA ASN A 121 -9.14 -8.34 -12.16
C ASN A 121 -8.15 -8.97 -11.18
N PHE A 122 -7.92 -10.28 -11.35
CA PHE A 122 -7.04 -11.05 -10.50
C PHE A 122 -5.77 -11.47 -11.25
N ASP A 123 -4.66 -11.52 -10.54
CA ASP A 123 -3.49 -12.25 -11.00
C ASP A 123 -3.68 -13.78 -10.87
N GLU A 124 -2.70 -14.55 -11.32
CA GLU A 124 -2.72 -16.02 -11.30
C GLU A 124 -2.88 -16.62 -9.89
N LYS A 125 -2.63 -15.84 -8.83
CA LYS A 125 -2.79 -16.24 -7.42
C LYS A 125 -4.09 -15.73 -6.80
N GLY A 126 -5.00 -15.17 -7.59
CA GLY A 126 -6.27 -14.67 -7.08
C GLY A 126 -6.16 -13.34 -6.32
N ARG A 127 -5.14 -12.51 -6.61
CA ARG A 127 -4.94 -11.22 -5.95
C ARG A 127 -5.26 -10.07 -6.88
N VAL A 128 -5.82 -9.00 -6.34
CA VAL A 128 -6.00 -7.74 -7.08
C VAL A 128 -4.70 -6.96 -7.02
N ARG A 129 -4.27 -6.44 -8.17
CA ARG A 129 -2.99 -5.75 -8.31
C ARG A 129 -3.23 -4.28 -8.57
N ILE A 130 -2.95 -3.44 -7.57
CA ILE A 130 -2.87 -1.99 -7.72
C ILE A 130 -1.43 -1.48 -7.55
N ASP A 131 -0.47 -2.39 -7.41
CA ASP A 131 0.96 -2.15 -7.61
C ASP A 131 1.37 -2.23 -9.10
N ASP A 132 0.41 -2.44 -10.00
CA ASP A 132 0.58 -2.59 -11.44
C ASP A 132 1.43 -1.48 -12.08
N TRP A 133 1.21 -0.21 -11.70
CA TRP A 133 1.99 0.92 -12.22
C TRP A 133 3.41 0.98 -11.67
N GLU A 134 3.61 0.57 -10.42
CA GLU A 134 4.95 0.42 -9.84
C GLU A 134 5.71 -0.72 -10.52
N MET A 135 5.01 -1.81 -10.84
CA MET A 135 5.59 -3.04 -11.38
C MET A 135 5.73 -3.06 -12.90
N MET A 136 5.41 -1.96 -13.59
CA MET A 136 5.70 -1.78 -15.01
C MET A 136 7.19 -2.04 -15.29
N PRO A 137 7.55 -2.85 -16.32
CA PRO A 137 8.94 -3.21 -16.60
C PRO A 137 9.85 -2.00 -16.77
N GLU A 138 9.38 -0.93 -17.41
CA GLU A 138 10.17 0.30 -17.60
C GLU A 138 10.42 1.07 -16.30
N ILE A 139 9.47 1.03 -15.35
CA ILE A 139 9.63 1.67 -14.03
C ILE A 139 10.65 0.91 -13.22
N GLN A 140 10.50 -0.42 -13.16
CA GLN A 140 11.41 -1.28 -12.45
C GLN A 140 12.82 -1.21 -13.02
N LYS A 141 12.96 -1.29 -14.34
CA LYS A 141 14.26 -1.14 -15.00
C LYS A 141 14.92 0.20 -14.66
N ALA A 142 14.18 1.30 -14.71
CA ALA A 142 14.72 2.61 -14.36
C ALA A 142 15.23 2.67 -12.91
N VAL A 143 14.51 2.05 -11.95
CA VAL A 143 14.98 1.94 -10.56
C VAL A 143 16.25 1.09 -10.46
N PHE A 144 16.28 -0.07 -11.13
CA PHE A 144 17.45 -0.97 -11.10
C PHE A 144 18.69 -0.37 -11.75
N ASP A 145 18.54 0.38 -12.84
CA ASP A 145 19.65 1.02 -13.54
C ASP A 145 20.33 2.08 -12.65
N ILE A 146 19.55 2.85 -11.87
CA ILE A 146 20.10 3.90 -10.99
C ILE A 146 20.54 3.36 -9.63
N TRP A 147 20.02 2.21 -9.19
CA TRP A 147 20.33 1.62 -7.89
C TRP A 147 21.83 1.56 -7.54
N PRO A 148 22.74 1.06 -8.41
CA PRO A 148 24.17 0.99 -8.10
C PRO A 148 24.88 2.35 -8.14
N LEU A 149 24.23 3.40 -8.64
CA LEU A 149 24.80 4.75 -8.76
C LEU A 149 24.53 5.61 -7.51
N VAL A 150 23.67 5.14 -6.61
CA VAL A 150 23.29 5.90 -5.41
C VAL A 150 24.37 5.78 -4.34
N THR A 151 24.88 6.92 -3.93
CA THR A 151 25.74 7.11 -2.76
C THR A 151 25.10 8.15 -1.84
N THR A 152 25.71 8.41 -0.69
CA THR A 152 25.29 9.49 0.22
C THR A 152 25.24 10.83 -0.52
N GLU A 153 26.21 11.10 -1.40
CA GLU A 153 26.36 12.35 -2.13
C GLU A 153 25.41 12.47 -3.33
N THR A 154 24.96 11.34 -3.89
CA THR A 154 24.13 11.32 -5.12
C THR A 154 22.66 10.99 -4.87
N LEU A 155 22.26 10.73 -3.61
CA LEU A 155 20.89 10.36 -3.27
C LEU A 155 19.86 11.38 -3.76
N ASP A 156 20.07 12.67 -3.54
CA ASP A 156 19.12 13.71 -3.98
C ASP A 156 19.09 13.88 -5.50
N GLN A 157 20.17 13.48 -6.19
CA GLN A 157 20.21 13.48 -7.64
C GLN A 157 19.37 12.35 -8.24
N TYR A 158 19.36 11.16 -7.65
CA TYR A 158 18.67 9.98 -8.21
C TYR A 158 17.30 9.71 -7.57
N GLY A 159 17.11 10.10 -6.31
CA GLY A 159 15.88 9.95 -5.55
C GLY A 159 15.15 11.26 -5.34
N ASP A 160 13.90 11.13 -4.91
CA ASP A 160 13.08 12.21 -4.35
C ASP A 160 13.06 12.06 -2.82
N PHE A 161 14.23 12.21 -2.20
CA PHE A 161 14.37 12.05 -0.75
C PHE A 161 13.68 13.19 0.02
N ALA A 162 13.73 14.41 -0.50
CA ALA A 162 12.98 15.54 0.05
C ALA A 162 11.46 15.29 0.03
N GLY A 163 10.93 14.73 -1.07
CA GLY A 163 9.53 14.32 -1.15
C GLY A 163 9.20 13.21 -0.16
N TYR A 164 10.07 12.19 -0.04
CA TYR A 164 9.92 11.14 0.98
C TYR A 164 9.86 11.71 2.40
N GLN A 165 10.76 12.62 2.77
CA GLN A 165 10.77 13.28 4.09
C GLN A 165 9.50 14.10 4.31
N SER A 166 9.05 14.85 3.29
CA SER A 166 7.79 15.59 3.36
C SER A 166 6.61 14.68 3.64
N ASP A 167 6.49 13.56 2.92
CA ASP A 167 5.39 12.61 3.11
C ASP A 167 5.48 11.87 4.45
N PHE A 168 6.70 11.63 4.95
CA PHE A 168 6.90 11.10 6.30
C PHE A 168 6.37 12.06 7.37
N LEU A 169 6.73 13.35 7.29
CA LEU A 169 6.29 14.38 8.22
C LEU A 169 4.77 14.59 8.19
N LYS A 170 4.14 14.50 7.02
CA LYS A 170 2.68 14.60 6.87
C LYS A 170 1.93 13.50 7.63
N ASN A 171 2.52 12.31 7.80
CA ASN A 171 1.92 11.24 8.62
C ASN A 171 1.76 11.64 10.11
N PHE A 172 2.44 12.69 10.55
CA PHE A 172 2.37 13.24 11.90
C PHE A 172 1.81 14.66 11.93
N GLY A 173 1.20 15.12 10.83
CA GLY A 173 0.58 16.44 10.74
C GLY A 173 1.55 17.61 10.48
N PHE A 174 2.80 17.35 10.07
CA PHE A 174 3.80 18.38 9.77
C PHE A 174 3.96 18.65 8.27
N GLY A 175 4.35 19.88 7.92
CA GLY A 175 4.60 20.29 6.53
C GLY A 175 3.37 20.35 5.62
N LEU A 176 2.16 20.47 6.20
CA LEU A 176 0.91 20.61 5.47
C LEU A 176 0.68 22.06 5.05
N ALA A 177 0.35 22.28 3.79
CA ALA A 177 -0.01 23.60 3.28
C ALA A 177 -1.32 24.08 3.95
N GLY A 178 -1.38 25.36 4.32
CA GLY A 178 -2.55 25.97 4.96
C GLY A 178 -2.60 25.80 6.48
N VAL A 179 -1.61 25.15 7.09
CA VAL A 179 -1.45 25.09 8.55
C VAL A 179 -0.44 26.15 8.99
N ASP A 180 -0.83 27.01 9.93
CA ASP A 180 0.08 27.90 10.64
C ASP A 180 0.77 27.11 11.77
N TYR A 181 2.06 26.81 11.59
CA TYR A 181 2.84 26.04 12.55
C TYR A 181 3.36 26.87 13.73
N ASP A 182 3.27 28.20 13.68
CA ASP A 182 3.62 29.08 14.80
C ASP A 182 2.41 29.34 15.73
N ALA A 183 1.20 29.02 15.27
CA ALA A 183 -0.01 29.14 16.06
C ALA A 183 -0.06 28.08 17.18
N PRO A 184 -0.46 28.46 18.41
CA PRO A 184 -0.69 27.48 19.48
C PRO A 184 -1.85 26.55 19.12
N THR A 185 -1.74 25.27 19.51
CA THR A 185 -2.76 24.26 19.26
C THR A 185 -3.13 23.54 20.55
N GLU A 186 -4.41 23.19 20.69
CA GLU A 186 -4.91 22.33 21.75
C GLU A 186 -4.52 20.87 21.46
N VAL A 187 -3.93 20.21 22.45
CA VAL A 187 -3.49 18.81 22.40
C VAL A 187 -4.58 17.86 22.91
N GLU A 188 -5.47 18.35 23.76
CA GLU A 188 -6.64 17.62 24.24
C GLU A 188 -7.82 17.82 23.30
N ARG A 189 -8.00 16.89 22.37
CA ARG A 189 -9.11 16.89 21.41
C ARG A 189 -10.01 15.69 21.66
N PRO A 190 -11.17 15.85 22.33
CA PRO A 190 -12.09 14.74 22.50
C PRO A 190 -12.64 14.29 21.14
N ILE A 191 -12.73 12.97 20.96
CA ILE A 191 -13.49 12.38 19.86
C ILE A 191 -14.89 12.14 20.41
N GLU A 192 -15.89 12.80 19.85
CA GLU A 192 -17.29 12.57 20.22
C GLU A 192 -17.68 11.13 19.81
N ASP A 193 -18.25 10.38 20.76
CA ASP A 193 -18.80 9.02 20.61
C ASP A 193 -17.82 7.89 20.17
N ALA A 194 -16.70 7.73 20.88
CA ALA A 194 -15.90 6.49 20.87
C ALA A 194 -16.29 5.52 21.99
#